data_AF-A0A7H4N463-F1
#
_entry.id   AF-A0A7H4N463-F1
#
_cell.length_a   1.000
_cell.length_b   1.000
_cell.length_c   1.000
_cell.angle_alpha   90.00
_cell.angle_beta   90.00
_cell.angle_gamma   90.00
#
_symmetry.space_group_name_H-M   'P 1'
#
loop_
_entity.id
_entity.type
_entity.pdbx_description
1 polymer ?
#
loop_
_entity_poly.entity_id
_entity_poly.type
_entity_poly.pdbx_seq_one_letter_code
_entity_poly.pdbx_strand_id
1 'polypeptide(L)' 'MGIFHHSKGLDLNKVVEKEITLIGCSVFQDEQNEALQVMASLAEDLRKLIAPPITLDELPDAYMSLISGDSHYLKTVTNQ' A
#
# COMPACT_ATOMS: atom_id res chain seq x y z
N MET A 1 4.90 -1.60 0.70
CA MET A 1 6.22 -1.24 0.14
C MET A 1 6.39 0.26 0.23
N GLY A 2 7.25 0.75 1.11
CA GLY A 2 7.65 2.16 1.11
C GLY A 2 8.56 2.40 -0.08
N ILE A 3 8.00 2.82 -1.22
CA ILE A 3 8.79 3.20 -2.39
C ILE A 3 9.18 4.66 -2.16
N PHE A 4 10.39 4.88 -1.64
CA PHE A 4 10.88 6.21 -1.31
C PHE A 4 11.32 6.94 -2.58
N HIS A 5 10.59 7.98 -2.97
CA HIS A 5 10.96 8.84 -4.12
C HIS A 5 11.89 10.00 -3.75
N HIS A 6 12.11 10.26 -2.45
CA HIS A 6 12.95 11.36 -1.98
C HIS A 6 13.94 10.88 -0.92
N SER A 7 15.21 11.26 -1.09
CA SER A 7 16.33 10.91 -0.21
C SER A 7 16.65 12.00 0.81
N LYS A 8 15.67 12.79 1.27
CA LYS A 8 15.91 13.66 2.43
C LYS A 8 16.23 12.72 3.60
N GLY A 9 17.52 12.64 3.92
CA GLY A 9 18.05 11.73 4.92
C GLY A 9 17.38 11.98 6.28
N LEU A 10 17.37 10.95 7.10
CA LEU A 10 16.93 11.05 8.48
C LEU A 10 18.06 11.61 9.33
N ASP A 11 17.78 12.62 10.16
CA ASP A 11 18.73 13.13 11.14
C ASP A 11 18.81 12.18 12.34
N LEU A 12 19.86 11.35 12.35
CA LEU A 12 20.04 10.32 13.38
C LEU A 12 20.29 10.90 14.77
N ASN A 13 20.85 12.11 14.88
CA ASN A 13 21.05 12.75 16.19
C ASN A 13 19.69 13.01 16.86
N LYS A 14 18.71 13.51 16.09
CA LYS A 14 17.35 13.73 16.59
C LYS A 14 16.61 12.45 16.96
N VAL A 15 16.90 11.34 16.28
CA VAL A 15 16.33 10.03 16.61
C VAL A 15 16.86 9.56 17.96
N VAL A 16 18.17 9.70 18.20
CA VAL A 16 18.82 9.32 19.47
C VAL A 16 18.38 10.23 20.61
N GLU A 17 18.45 11.55 20.43
CA GLU A 17 18.09 12.54 21.47
C GLU A 17 16.65 12.39 21.99
N LYS A 18 15.76 11.86 21.15
CA LYS A 18 14.35 11.65 21.46
C LYS A 18 13.99 10.20 21.77
N GLU A 19 14.98 9.31 21.81
CA GLU A 19 14.79 7.88 22.06
C GLU A 19 13.76 7.24 21.11
N ILE A 20 13.80 7.62 19.83
CA ILE A 20 12.86 7.12 18.80
C ILE A 20 13.37 5.77 18.25
N THR A 21 12.51 4.75 18.31
CA THR A 21 12.78 3.43 17.69
C THR A 21 12.39 3.42 16.21
N LEU A 22 13.31 2.94 15.36
CA LEU A 22 13.05 2.70 13.94
C LEU A 22 12.91 1.19 13.70
N ILE A 23 11.75 0.76 13.22
CA ILE A 23 11.44 -0.66 12.95
C ILE A 23 11.20 -0.84 11.46
N GLY A 24 11.97 -1.74 10.84
CA GLY A 24 11.68 -2.24 9.50
C GLY A 24 10.54 -3.24 9.56
N CYS A 25 9.54 -3.10 8.70
CA CYS A 25 8.43 -4.04 8.59
C CYS A 25 8.38 -4.60 7.16
N SER A 26 8.50 -5.92 7.07
CA SER A 26 8.28 -6.70 5.87
C SER A 26 7.47 -7.90 6.27
N VAL A 27 6.50 -8.28 5.44
CA VAL A 27 5.72 -9.51 5.64
C VAL A 27 6.69 -10.69 5.82
N PHE A 28 6.49 -11.47 6.88
CA PHE A 28 7.35 -12.58 7.25
C PHE A 28 6.54 -13.85 7.57
N GLN A 29 7.03 -15.00 7.08
CA GLN A 29 6.46 -16.33 7.36
C GLN A 29 4.93 -16.37 7.27
N ASP A 30 4.25 -16.58 8.40
CA ASP A 30 2.82 -16.86 8.49
C ASP A 30 1.95 -15.60 8.66
N GLU A 31 2.55 -14.43 8.81
CA GLU A 31 1.83 -13.15 9.00
C GLU A 31 0.81 -12.88 7.89
N GLN A 32 1.11 -13.30 6.66
CA GLN A 32 0.19 -13.17 5.54
C GLN A 32 -1.08 -14.01 5.75
N ASN A 33 -0.92 -15.25 6.21
CA ASN A 33 -2.04 -16.16 6.45
C ASN A 33 -2.91 -15.67 7.61
N GLU A 34 -2.29 -15.15 8.67
CA GLU A 34 -2.99 -14.52 9.79
C GLU A 34 -3.75 -13.26 9.33
N ALA A 35 -3.12 -12.42 8.50
CA ALA A 35 -3.74 -11.23 7.94
C ALA A 35 -4.96 -11.57 7.07
N LEU A 36 -4.96 -12.71 6.34
CA LEU A 36 -6.13 -13.14 5.56
C LEU A 36 -7.37 -13.32 6.44
N GLN A 37 -7.22 -13.86 7.65
CA GLN A 37 -8.35 -14.05 8.58
C GLN A 37 -8.94 -12.71 9.03
N VAL A 38 -8.06 -11.74 9.33
CA VAL A 38 -8.48 -10.38 9.68
C VAL A 38 -9.11 -9.67 8.47
N MET A 39 -8.56 -9.83 7.27
CA MET A 39 -9.14 -9.24 6.06
C MET A 39 -10.52 -9.82 5.74
N ALA A 40 -10.75 -11.11 6.03
CA ALA A 40 -12.07 -11.72 5.83
C ALA A 40 -13.14 -11.06 6.71
N SER A 41 -12.84 -10.70 7.96
CA SER A 41 -13.79 -10.01 8.84
C SER A 41 -14.04 -8.55 8.44
N LEU A 42 -13.14 -7.95 7.65
CA LEU A 42 -13.23 -6.57 7.16
C LEU A 42 -13.66 -6.47 5.69
N ALA A 43 -14.06 -7.59 5.07
CA ALA A 43 -14.21 -7.67 3.61
C ALA A 43 -15.18 -6.63 3.03
N GLU A 44 -16.32 -6.36 3.69
CA GLU A 44 -17.30 -5.37 3.22
C GLU A 44 -16.75 -3.95 3.23
N ASP A 45 -15.98 -3.59 4.26
CA ASP A 45 -15.37 -2.27 4.37
C ASP A 45 -14.20 -2.10 3.39
N LEU A 46 -13.37 -3.13 3.25
CA LEU A 46 -12.24 -3.12 2.30
C LEU A 46 -12.74 -2.99 0.85
N ARG A 47 -13.88 -3.57 0.49
CA ARG A 47 -14.48 -3.42 -0.84
C ARG A 47 -14.81 -1.97 -1.19
N LYS A 48 -15.15 -1.12 -0.22
CA LYS A 48 -15.43 0.31 -0.45
C LYS A 48 -14.19 1.09 -0.86
N LEU A 49 -13.00 0.54 -0.61
CA LEU A 49 -11.71 1.15 -0.96
C LEU A 49 -11.21 0.73 -2.35
N ILE A 50 -11.87 -0.26 -2.96
CA ILE A 50 -11.48 -0.88 -4.23
C ILE A 50 -12.27 -0.24 -5.37
N ALA A 51 -11.57 0.19 -6.42
CA ALA A 51 -12.17 0.66 -7.67
C ALA A 51 -12.94 -0.46 -8.39
N PRO A 52 -13.89 -0.13 -9.28
CA PRO A 52 -14.40 -1.10 -10.25
C PRO A 52 -13.25 -1.83 -10.96
N PRO A 53 -13.31 -3.16 -11.13
CA PRO A 53 -12.24 -3.91 -11.77
C PRO A 53 -12.00 -3.44 -13.20
N ILE A 54 -10.73 -3.33 -13.58
CA ILE A 54 -10.29 -3.04 -14.95
C ILE A 54 -9.81 -4.33 -15.63
N THR A 55 -9.87 -4.36 -16.94
CA THR A 55 -9.30 -5.43 -17.76
C THR A 55 -7.79 -5.27 -17.90
N LEU A 56 -7.11 -6.32 -18.39
CA LEU A 56 -5.67 -6.27 -18.65
C LEU A 56 -5.27 -5.27 -19.73
N ASP A 57 -6.13 -5.05 -20.72
CA ASP A 57 -5.87 -4.09 -21.81
C ASP A 57 -5.89 -2.64 -21.32
N GLU A 58 -6.66 -2.36 -20.26
CA GLU A 58 -6.78 -1.03 -19.64
C GLU A 58 -5.63 -0.71 -18.67
N LEU A 59 -4.74 -1.66 -18.36
CA LEU A 59 -3.63 -1.45 -17.40
C LEU A 59 -2.75 -0.24 -17.73
N PRO A 60 -2.26 -0.07 -18.98
CA PRO A 60 -1.36 1.03 -19.30
C PRO A 60 -1.98 2.40 -18.95
N ASP A 61 -3.23 2.61 -19.35
CA ASP A 61 -3.95 3.86 -19.10
C ASP A 61 -4.26 4.02 -17.60
N ALA A 62 -4.63 2.94 -16.91
CA ALA A 62 -4.86 2.95 -15.48
C ALA A 62 -3.59 3.33 -14.69
N TYR A 63 -2.41 2.84 -15.08
CA TYR A 63 -1.15 3.25 -14.46
C TYR A 63 -0.87 4.74 -14.66
N MET A 64 -1.09 5.28 -15.86
CA MET A 64 -0.89 6.71 -16.14
C MET A 64 -1.81 7.59 -15.30
N SER A 65 -3.08 7.19 -15.14
CA SER A 65 -4.04 7.86 -14.24
C SER A 65 -3.59 7.80 -12.78
N LEU A 66 -3.16 6.63 -12.30
CA LEU A 66 -2.72 6.44 -10.92
C LEU A 66 -1.47 7.27 -10.57
N ILE A 67 -0.50 7.34 -11.49
CA ILE A 67 0.72 8.16 -11.32
C ILE A 67 0.37 9.65 -11.26
N SER A 68 -0.63 10.07 -12.04
CA SER A 68 -1.10 11.47 -12.08
C SER A 68 -1.94 11.85 -10.85
N GLY A 69 -2.31 10.87 -10.02
CA GLY A 69 -3.12 11.08 -8.82
C GLY A 69 -4.63 11.15 -9.10
N ASP A 70 -5.08 10.72 -10.27
CA ASP A 70 -6.46 10.90 -10.76
C ASP A 70 -7.43 9.79 -10.30
N SER A 71 -7.08 9.01 -9.27
CA SER A 71 -7.94 7.95 -8.75
C SER A 71 -8.70 8.38 -7.49
N HIS A 72 -10.00 8.18 -7.51
CA HIS A 72 -10.88 8.40 -6.35
C HIS A 72 -10.89 7.21 -5.38
N TYR A 73 -10.23 6.10 -5.72
CA TYR A 73 -10.18 4.88 -4.93
C TYR A 73 -8.77 4.64 -4.41
N LEU A 74 -8.66 3.90 -3.30
CA LEU A 74 -7.36 3.58 -2.71
C LEU A 74 -6.67 2.44 -3.45
N LYS A 75 -7.44 1.51 -4.04
CA LYS A 75 -6.89 0.31 -4.68
C LYS A 75 -7.58 0.04 -6.01
N THR A 76 -6.76 -0.10 -7.06
CA THR A 76 -7.21 -0.64 -8.35
C THR A 76 -6.91 -2.13 -8.41
N VAL A 77 -7.85 -2.91 -8.96
CA VAL A 77 -7.74 -4.36 -9.15
C VAL A 77 -8.09 -4.72 -10.58
N THR A 78 -7.55 -5.83 -11.07
CA THR A 78 -7.83 -6.33 -12.41
C THR A 78 -8.79 -7.51 -12.32
N ASN A 79 -9.72 -7.62 -13.25
CA ASN A 79 -10.38 -8.91 -13.52
C ASN A 79 -9.57 -9.70 -14.56
N GLN A 80 -9.77 -11.02 -14.57
CA GLN A 80 -9.24 -11.89 -15.63
C GLN A 80 -9.94 -11.58 -16.95
#